data_AF-A0A7J4IDB3-F1
#
_entry.id   AF-A0A7J4IDB3-F1
#
_cell.length_a   1.000
_cell.length_b   1.000
_cell.length_c   1.000
_cell.angle_alpha   90.00
_cell.angle_beta   90.00
_cell.angle_gamma   90.00
#
_symmetry.space_group_name_H-M   'P 1'
#
loop_
_entity.id
_entity.type
_entity.pdbx_description
1 polymer ?
#
loop_
_entity_poly.entity_id
_entity_poly.type
_entity_poly.pdbx_seq_one_letter_code
_entity_poly.pdbx_strand_id
1 'polypeptide(L)'
;MTYLIDNTGLVTHSWESNYLPGESVRWLGDGRMLRSIKTEVHGYGGVGGGVQIVLWDGTVEWDYRCDTNGDLSHHDVLSLPNGNILMIAWETKTRGETINAGRDPSSFLGDTFMPDHIIEVKPTGPSSGDIVWEWHVWDHLIQDYDSTKANYGVVEQHPELIDINYG
;
A
#
# COMPACT_ATOMS: atom_id res chain seq x y z
N MET A 1 -4.21 -16.14 -11.02
CA MET A 1 -3.86 -16.13 -12.45
C MET A 1 -3.60 -14.70 -12.92
N THR A 2 -2.63 -14.50 -13.80
CA THR A 2 -2.37 -13.24 -14.53
C THR A 2 -2.24 -13.57 -16.02
N TYR A 3 -2.68 -12.68 -16.91
CA TYR A 3 -2.68 -12.93 -18.36
C TYR A 3 -1.91 -11.85 -19.11
N LEU A 4 -1.21 -12.24 -20.17
CA LEU A 4 -0.72 -11.34 -21.21
C LEU A 4 -1.65 -11.46 -22.43
N ILE A 5 -2.23 -10.35 -22.83
CA ILE A 5 -3.18 -10.27 -23.93
C ILE A 5 -2.59 -9.39 -25.01
N ASP A 6 -2.59 -9.85 -26.26
CA ASP A 6 -2.14 -9.04 -27.39
C ASP A 6 -3.19 -8.03 -27.86
N ASN A 7 -2.83 -7.21 -28.85
CA ASN A 7 -3.71 -6.17 -29.40
C ASN A 7 -4.94 -6.73 -30.15
N THR A 8 -5.03 -8.05 -30.36
CA THR A 8 -6.18 -8.73 -30.95
C THR A 8 -7.12 -9.31 -29.90
N GLY A 9 -6.75 -9.25 -28.62
CA GLY A 9 -7.51 -9.84 -27.52
C GLY A 9 -7.15 -11.30 -27.25
N LEU A 10 -6.11 -11.83 -27.89
CA LEU A 10 -5.67 -13.21 -27.66
C LEU A 10 -4.81 -13.29 -26.40
N VAL A 11 -5.12 -14.22 -25.50
CA VAL A 11 -4.22 -14.59 -24.39
C VAL A 11 -3.01 -15.29 -24.98
N THR A 12 -1.87 -14.62 -24.95
CA THR A 12 -0.59 -15.13 -25.48
C THR A 12 0.22 -15.84 -24.41
N HIS A 13 -0.02 -15.52 -23.15
CA HIS A 13 0.66 -16.12 -22.01
C HIS A 13 -0.18 -16.00 -20.72
N SER A 14 0.04 -16.90 -19.77
CA SER A 14 -0.61 -16.89 -18.47
C SER A 14 0.34 -17.32 -17.35
N TRP A 15 0.27 -16.62 -16.21
CA TRP A 15 1.00 -16.96 -14.99
C TRP A 15 0.04 -17.43 -13.91
N GLU A 16 0.29 -18.62 -13.39
CA GLU A 16 -0.43 -19.13 -12.22
C GLU A 16 -0.06 -18.35 -10.95
N SER A 17 -0.97 -18.37 -9.98
CA SER A 17 -0.73 -17.79 -8.65
C SER A 17 -1.53 -18.56 -7.61
N ASN A 18 -0.91 -18.81 -6.46
CA ASN A 18 -1.59 -19.31 -5.28
C ASN A 18 -2.38 -18.21 -4.55
N TYR A 19 -2.25 -16.95 -4.98
CA TYR A 19 -2.89 -15.79 -4.37
C TYR A 19 -3.95 -15.19 -5.30
N LEU A 20 -4.94 -14.55 -4.68
CA LEU A 20 -5.86 -13.67 -5.38
C LEU A 20 -5.10 -12.43 -5.91
N PRO A 21 -5.59 -11.77 -6.97
CA PRO A 21 -5.01 -10.52 -7.45
C PRO A 21 -5.00 -9.43 -6.37
N GLY A 22 -3.91 -8.68 -6.25
CA GLY A 22 -3.78 -7.52 -5.35
C GLY A 22 -4.00 -6.16 -6.04
N GLU A 23 -4.74 -6.14 -7.16
CA GLU A 23 -5.17 -4.95 -7.93
C GLU A 23 -4.14 -4.22 -8.82
N SER A 24 -2.85 -4.56 -8.80
CA SER A 24 -1.83 -4.03 -9.73
C SER A 24 -0.89 -5.08 -10.34
N VAL A 25 -0.62 -4.93 -11.64
CA VAL A 25 0.30 -5.76 -12.42
C VAL A 25 1.10 -4.85 -13.36
N ARG A 26 2.42 -5.08 -13.44
CA ARG A 26 3.37 -4.26 -14.20
C ARG A 26 4.32 -5.15 -14.97
N TRP A 27 4.44 -4.94 -16.27
CA TRP A 27 5.49 -5.54 -17.08
C TRP A 27 6.80 -4.77 -16.89
N LEU A 28 7.90 -5.46 -16.57
CA LEU A 28 9.20 -4.83 -16.32
C LEU A 28 10.06 -4.66 -17.58
N GLY A 29 9.62 -5.21 -18.73
CA GLY A 29 10.26 -5.01 -20.02
C GLY A 29 11.32 -6.05 -20.40
N ASP A 30 11.77 -6.88 -19.47
CA ASP A 30 12.89 -7.81 -19.62
C ASP A 30 12.50 -9.29 -19.47
N GLY A 31 11.22 -9.61 -19.65
CA GLY A 31 10.70 -10.96 -19.41
C GLY A 31 10.12 -11.16 -18.01
N ARG A 32 10.22 -10.14 -17.14
CA ARG A 32 9.70 -10.18 -15.78
C ARG A 32 8.43 -9.37 -15.62
N MET A 33 7.61 -9.81 -14.68
CA MET A 33 6.37 -9.16 -14.26
C MET A 33 6.43 -8.88 -12.77
N LEU A 34 6.11 -7.65 -12.36
CA LEU A 34 5.78 -7.31 -10.98
C LEU A 34 4.25 -7.42 -10.81
N ARG A 35 3.78 -8.17 -9.83
CA ARG A 35 2.36 -8.25 -9.47
C ARG A 35 2.16 -8.05 -7.98
N SER A 36 1.11 -7.35 -7.63
CA SER A 36 0.54 -7.37 -6.29
C SER A 36 -0.22 -8.67 -6.05
N ILE A 37 -0.23 -9.13 -4.81
CA ILE A 37 -0.95 -10.32 -4.38
C ILE A 37 -1.81 -9.99 -3.17
N LYS A 38 -2.98 -10.61 -3.09
CA LYS A 38 -3.85 -10.54 -1.92
C LYS A 38 -3.72 -11.83 -1.11
N THR A 39 -3.28 -11.68 0.15
CA THR A 39 -3.20 -12.76 1.12
C THR A 39 -4.55 -12.98 1.79
N GLU A 40 -4.64 -13.84 2.81
CA GLU A 40 -5.89 -14.13 3.54
C GLU A 40 -6.36 -12.96 4.45
N VAL A 41 -5.78 -11.77 4.25
CA VAL A 41 -6.17 -10.56 4.97
C VAL A 41 -7.49 -10.04 4.43
N HIS A 42 -8.39 -9.75 5.37
CA HIS A 42 -9.69 -9.16 5.10
C HIS A 42 -9.59 -7.66 5.30
N GLY A 43 -10.17 -6.89 4.37
CA GLY A 43 -10.08 -5.44 4.41
C GLY A 43 -11.00 -4.79 3.38
N TYR A 44 -10.83 -3.49 3.21
CA TYR A 44 -11.58 -2.68 2.26
C TYR A 44 -11.11 -2.93 0.81
N GLY A 45 -11.73 -2.24 -0.15
CA GLY A 45 -11.26 -2.26 -1.54
C GLY A 45 -9.78 -1.86 -1.61
N GLY A 46 -9.02 -2.54 -2.47
CA GLY A 46 -7.58 -2.32 -2.61
C GLY A 46 -6.67 -3.09 -1.65
N VAL A 47 -7.24 -3.86 -0.70
CA VAL A 47 -6.44 -4.68 0.21
C VAL A 47 -5.59 -5.73 -0.53
N GLY A 48 -4.28 -5.69 -0.32
CA GLY A 48 -3.34 -6.71 -0.74
C GLY A 48 -2.80 -7.52 0.44
N GLY A 49 -1.56 -7.99 0.31
CA GLY A 49 -0.73 -8.45 1.41
C GLY A 49 0.73 -8.69 1.00
N GLY A 50 1.12 -8.21 -0.18
CA GLY A 50 2.45 -8.43 -0.72
C GLY A 50 2.56 -8.25 -2.23
N VAL A 51 3.75 -8.54 -2.72
CA VAL A 51 4.15 -8.42 -4.12
C VAL A 51 5.04 -9.57 -4.54
N GLN A 52 5.00 -9.89 -5.84
CA GLN A 52 5.88 -10.86 -6.45
C GLN A 52 6.51 -10.30 -7.72
N ILE A 53 7.81 -10.60 -7.93
CA ILE A 53 8.43 -10.56 -9.26
C ILE A 53 8.43 -11.99 -9.81
N VAL A 54 7.85 -12.15 -11.00
CA VAL A 54 7.65 -13.44 -11.65
C VAL A 54 8.32 -13.42 -13.02
N LEU A 55 9.07 -14.47 -13.33
CA LEU A 55 9.72 -14.67 -14.62
C LEU A 55 8.72 -15.18 -15.66
N TRP A 56 9.12 -15.13 -16.94
CA TRP A 56 8.31 -15.61 -18.06
C TRP A 56 7.84 -17.07 -17.94
N ASP A 57 8.60 -17.94 -17.26
CA ASP A 57 8.26 -19.35 -17.09
C ASP A 57 7.36 -19.64 -15.87
N GLY A 58 6.99 -18.60 -15.11
CA GLY A 58 6.20 -18.74 -13.89
C GLY A 58 7.03 -18.85 -12.61
N THR A 59 8.36 -18.88 -12.70
CA THR A 59 9.22 -18.87 -11.51
C THR A 59 9.06 -17.56 -10.75
N VAL A 60 8.81 -17.65 -9.44
CA VAL A 60 8.78 -16.49 -8.55
C VAL A 60 10.23 -16.15 -8.16
N GLU A 61 10.75 -15.04 -8.68
CA GLU A 61 12.10 -14.53 -8.38
C GLU A 61 12.14 -13.84 -7.02
N TRP A 62 11.07 -13.11 -6.69
CA TRP A 62 10.93 -12.38 -5.43
C TRP A 62 9.50 -12.45 -4.92
N ASP A 63 9.31 -12.64 -3.61
CA ASP A 63 8.02 -12.71 -2.91
C ASP A 63 8.10 -11.94 -1.59
N TYR A 64 7.57 -10.72 -1.57
CA TYR A 64 7.63 -9.87 -0.38
C TYR A 64 6.26 -9.70 0.23
N ARG A 65 6.19 -9.88 1.55
CA ARG A 65 4.98 -9.72 2.35
C ARG A 65 4.95 -8.35 2.99
N CYS A 66 3.78 -7.75 2.91
CA CYS A 66 3.46 -6.47 3.53
C CYS A 66 2.07 -6.65 4.15
N ASP A 67 2.01 -7.51 5.15
CA ASP A 67 0.84 -7.84 5.97
C ASP A 67 1.26 -8.12 7.43
N THR A 68 2.34 -7.47 7.86
CA THR A 68 2.99 -7.69 9.17
C THR A 68 3.15 -6.38 9.92
N ASN A 69 3.25 -6.45 11.26
CA ASN A 69 3.57 -5.30 12.12
C ASN A 69 2.63 -4.09 12.01
N GLY A 70 1.40 -4.30 11.55
CA GLY A 70 0.42 -3.22 11.36
C GLY A 70 0.45 -2.60 9.97
N ASP A 71 1.34 -3.06 9.09
CA ASP A 71 1.38 -2.66 7.69
C ASP A 71 0.57 -3.62 6.82
N LEU A 72 -0.06 -3.06 5.78
CA LEU A 72 -0.82 -3.82 4.82
C LEU A 72 -0.70 -3.20 3.43
N SER A 73 -0.13 -3.91 2.45
CA SER A 73 -0.01 -3.38 1.09
C SER A 73 -1.37 -3.00 0.55
N HIS A 74 -1.43 -1.81 -0.04
CA HIS A 74 -2.57 -1.31 -0.75
C HIS A 74 -2.40 -1.59 -2.25
N HIS A 75 -3.25 -1.05 -3.11
CA HIS A 75 -3.51 -1.60 -4.44
C HIS A 75 -2.41 -1.41 -5.51
N ASP A 76 -1.43 -0.51 -5.33
CA ASP A 76 -0.48 -0.17 -6.40
C ASP A 76 1.00 -0.23 -6.00
N VAL A 77 1.83 -0.57 -6.99
CA VAL A 77 3.26 -0.87 -6.82
C VAL A 77 4.06 -0.50 -8.06
N LEU A 78 5.25 0.08 -7.89
CA LEU A 78 6.12 0.58 -8.96
C LEU A 78 7.54 0.05 -8.77
N SER A 79 8.14 -0.51 -9.82
CA SER A 79 9.58 -0.76 -9.84
C SER A 79 10.36 0.51 -10.18
N LEU A 80 11.37 0.82 -9.37
CA LEU A 80 12.24 1.97 -9.53
C LEU A 80 13.52 1.63 -10.31
N PRO A 81 14.17 2.59 -10.98
CA PRO A 81 15.39 2.34 -11.75
C PRO A 81 16.57 1.75 -10.95
N ASN A 82 16.59 1.94 -9.62
CA ASN A 82 17.60 1.40 -8.72
C ASN A 82 17.35 -0.09 -8.34
N GLY A 83 16.25 -0.68 -8.82
CA GLY A 83 15.84 -2.05 -8.50
C GLY A 83 14.95 -2.17 -7.25
N ASN A 84 14.69 -1.08 -6.55
CA ASN A 84 13.75 -1.07 -5.43
C ASN A 84 12.30 -1.05 -5.93
N ILE A 85 11.37 -1.35 -5.04
CA ILE A 85 9.94 -1.35 -5.30
C ILE A 85 9.28 -0.30 -4.40
N LEU A 86 8.61 0.66 -5.02
CA LEU A 86 7.76 1.64 -4.33
C LEU A 86 6.36 1.04 -4.19
N MET A 87 5.79 1.09 -2.99
CA MET A 87 4.47 0.50 -2.69
C MET A 87 3.65 1.51 -1.91
N ILE A 88 2.34 1.58 -2.20
CA ILE A 88 1.38 2.16 -1.26
C ILE A 88 0.97 1.08 -0.26
N ALA A 89 0.85 1.45 1.00
CA ALA A 89 0.45 0.54 2.07
C ALA A 89 -0.30 1.32 3.14
N TRP A 90 -1.13 0.62 3.91
CA TRP A 90 -1.76 1.17 5.09
C TRP A 90 -0.92 0.86 6.32
N GLU A 91 -0.82 1.82 7.24
CA GLU A 91 -0.34 1.59 8.60
C GLU A 91 -1.51 1.58 9.60
N THR A 92 -1.42 0.77 10.65
CA THR A 92 -2.49 0.69 11.65
C THR A 92 -2.26 1.70 12.78
N LYS A 93 -3.23 2.58 13.01
CA LYS A 93 -3.30 3.48 14.16
C LYS A 93 -4.43 3.07 15.09
N THR A 94 -4.15 3.03 16.38
CA THR A 94 -5.16 2.75 17.39
C THR A 94 -6.16 3.89 17.50
N ARG A 95 -7.34 3.60 18.07
CA ARG A 95 -8.33 4.62 18.42
C ARG A 95 -7.76 5.74 19.29
N GLY A 96 -6.91 5.41 20.26
CA GLY A 96 -6.29 6.40 21.14
C GLY A 96 -5.38 7.36 20.37
N GLU A 97 -4.52 6.82 19.49
CA GLU A 97 -3.65 7.63 18.62
C GLU A 97 -4.47 8.52 17.68
N THR A 98 -5.54 7.98 17.10
CA THR A 98 -6.44 8.68 16.17
C THR A 98 -7.18 9.84 16.83
N ILE A 99 -7.72 9.64 18.04
CA ILE A 99 -8.34 10.72 18.81
C ILE A 99 -7.30 11.75 19.26
N ASN A 100 -6.09 11.33 19.62
CA ASN A 100 -5.00 12.24 19.98
C ASN A 100 -4.51 13.08 18.79
N ALA A 101 -4.59 12.55 17.58
CA ALA A 101 -4.37 13.28 16.33
C ALA A 101 -5.57 14.16 15.93
N GLY A 102 -6.60 14.27 16.77
CA GLY A 102 -7.71 15.22 16.61
C GLY A 102 -8.87 14.73 15.73
N ARG A 103 -8.98 13.43 15.47
CA ARG A 103 -10.22 12.85 14.93
C ARG A 103 -11.35 13.00 15.94
N ASP A 104 -12.50 13.51 15.51
CA ASP A 104 -13.72 13.59 16.33
C ASP A 104 -14.15 12.18 16.77
N PRO A 105 -14.13 11.86 18.09
CA PRO A 105 -14.53 10.55 18.60
C PRO A 105 -15.96 10.16 18.24
N SER A 106 -16.84 11.13 17.97
CA SER A 106 -18.25 10.89 17.61
C SER A 106 -18.41 10.36 16.17
N SER A 107 -17.49 10.73 15.29
CA SER A 107 -17.46 10.33 13.88
C SER A 107 -16.65 9.05 13.63
N PHE A 108 -15.74 8.72 14.54
CA PHE A 108 -14.89 7.53 14.43
C PHE A 108 -15.54 6.35 15.16
N LEU A 109 -16.13 5.41 14.43
CA LEU A 109 -16.89 4.28 14.98
C LEU A 109 -16.08 2.98 15.18
N GLY A 110 -14.85 2.91 14.65
CA GLY A 110 -13.98 1.72 14.73
C GLY A 110 -12.92 1.78 15.83
N ASP A 111 -12.16 0.69 15.98
CA ASP A 111 -11.04 0.61 16.93
C ASP A 111 -9.68 0.93 16.30
N THR A 112 -9.61 0.90 14.97
CA THR A 112 -8.41 1.18 14.19
C THR A 112 -8.67 2.15 13.05
N PHE A 113 -7.68 2.97 12.76
CA PHE A 113 -7.63 3.85 11.60
C PHE A 113 -6.44 3.44 10.74
N MET A 114 -6.62 3.39 9.43
CA MET A 114 -5.63 2.84 8.50
C MET A 114 -5.28 3.89 7.43
N PRO A 115 -4.50 4.92 7.78
CA PRO A 115 -4.04 5.90 6.79
C PRO A 115 -3.04 5.25 5.83
N ASP A 116 -2.99 5.76 4.61
CA ASP A 116 -1.97 5.40 3.64
C ASP A 116 -0.59 5.95 4.03
N HIS A 117 0.43 5.17 3.70
CA HIS A 117 1.83 5.58 3.62
C HIS A 117 2.43 5.04 2.31
N ILE A 118 3.64 5.48 2.00
CA ILE A 118 4.42 5.01 0.85
C ILE A 118 5.72 4.45 1.39
N ILE A 119 6.09 3.25 0.94
CA ILE A 119 7.35 2.60 1.31
C ILE A 119 8.19 2.30 0.05
N GLU A 120 9.49 2.52 0.15
CA GLU A 120 10.47 2.04 -0.83
C GLU A 120 11.18 0.81 -0.26
N VAL A 121 10.92 -0.35 -0.86
CA VAL A 121 11.46 -1.64 -0.44
C VAL A 121 12.63 -2.03 -1.34
N LYS A 122 13.80 -2.24 -0.74
CA LYS A 122 14.97 -2.82 -1.38
C LYS A 122 14.97 -4.34 -1.21
N PRO A 123 14.84 -5.15 -2.26
CA PRO A 123 14.96 -6.60 -2.15
C PRO A 123 16.30 -7.03 -1.56
N THR A 124 16.29 -7.91 -0.57
CA THR A 124 17.50 -8.43 0.12
C THR A 124 17.69 -9.94 -0.03
N GLY A 125 16.73 -10.61 -0.64
CA GLY A 125 16.71 -12.05 -0.88
C GLY A 125 15.39 -12.45 -1.55
N PRO A 126 15.18 -13.74 -1.88
CA PRO A 126 14.00 -14.19 -2.62
C PRO A 126 12.67 -13.91 -1.91
N SER A 127 12.68 -13.75 -0.58
CA SER A 127 11.47 -13.47 0.20
C SER A 127 11.67 -12.39 1.27
N SER A 128 12.64 -11.50 1.07
CA SER A 128 12.97 -10.45 2.03
C SER A 128 13.27 -9.13 1.33
N GLY A 129 13.07 -8.04 2.07
CA GLY A 129 13.45 -6.69 1.66
C GLY A 129 13.57 -5.78 2.87
N ASP A 130 14.37 -4.72 2.71
CA ASP A 130 14.51 -3.64 3.68
C ASP A 130 13.70 -2.45 3.20
N ILE A 131 12.89 -1.85 4.08
CA ILE A 131 12.31 -0.54 3.82
C ILE A 131 13.41 0.50 3.98
N VAL A 132 13.78 1.18 2.90
CA VAL A 132 14.91 2.13 2.86
C VAL A 132 14.47 3.59 2.83
N TRP A 133 13.18 3.84 2.57
CA TRP A 133 12.55 5.16 2.62
C TRP A 133 11.05 5.00 2.84
N GLU A 134 10.45 5.96 3.56
CA GLU A 134 9.03 5.99 3.87
C GLU A 134 8.48 7.41 3.83
N TRP A 135 7.18 7.54 3.55
CA TRP A 135 6.39 8.77 3.70
C TRP A 135 5.02 8.43 4.25
N HIS A 136 4.57 9.15 5.29
CA HIS A 136 3.35 8.83 6.03
C HIS A 136 2.33 9.97 5.93
N VAL A 137 1.09 9.67 5.54
CA VAL A 137 -0.03 10.64 5.68
C VAL A 137 -0.11 11.17 7.11
N TRP A 138 0.19 10.30 8.08
CA TRP A 138 0.14 10.60 9.50
C TRP A 138 0.98 11.82 9.93
N ASP A 139 2.07 12.11 9.22
CA ASP A 139 2.96 13.25 9.52
C ASP A 139 2.46 14.57 8.92
N HIS A 140 1.40 14.52 8.11
CA HIS A 140 0.87 15.63 7.33
C HIS A 140 -0.59 15.94 7.69
N LEU A 141 -0.97 15.75 8.95
CA LEU A 141 -2.35 15.92 9.41
C LEU A 141 -2.65 17.33 9.92
N ILE A 142 -3.86 17.81 9.67
CA ILE A 142 -4.48 18.98 10.27
C ILE A 142 -5.91 18.64 10.73
N GLN A 143 -6.50 19.48 11.58
CA GLN A 143 -7.91 19.41 11.97
C GLN A 143 -8.36 20.73 12.61
N ASP A 144 -9.66 21.02 12.58
CA ASP A 144 -10.27 22.21 13.20
C ASP A 144 -11.33 21.88 14.27
N TYR A 145 -11.35 20.63 14.76
CA TYR A 145 -12.31 20.12 15.75
C TYR A 145 -11.90 20.39 17.20
N ASP A 146 -10.71 19.95 17.61
CA ASP A 146 -10.21 20.05 18.99
C ASP A 146 -8.99 20.97 19.08
N SER A 147 -9.23 22.21 19.54
CA SER A 147 -8.21 23.24 19.73
C SER A 147 -7.12 22.92 20.76
N THR A 148 -7.26 21.84 21.53
CA THR A 148 -6.25 21.40 22.49
C THR A 148 -5.21 20.46 21.90
N LYS A 149 -5.41 19.96 20.66
CA LYS A 149 -4.48 19.06 19.99
C LYS A 149 -3.38 19.83 19.24
N ALA A 150 -2.23 19.19 19.06
CA ALA A 150 -1.04 19.80 18.47
C ALA A 150 -1.20 20.22 17.01
N ASN A 151 -2.07 19.54 16.26
CA ASN A 151 -2.34 19.77 14.83
C ASN A 151 -3.62 20.59 14.59
N TYR A 152 -4.09 21.35 15.58
CA TYR A 152 -5.22 22.27 15.37
C TYR A 152 -4.83 23.44 14.48
N GLY A 153 -5.65 23.74 13.48
CA GLY A 153 -5.47 24.88 12.59
C GLY A 153 -6.69 25.14 11.71
N VAL A 154 -6.64 26.20 10.90
CA VAL A 154 -7.71 26.50 9.93
C VAL A 154 -7.43 25.68 8.66
N VAL A 155 -8.18 24.59 8.46
CA VAL A 155 -7.96 23.62 7.37
C VAL A 155 -7.80 24.31 5.99
N GLU A 156 -8.68 25.25 5.66
CA GLU A 156 -8.66 25.96 4.37
C GLU A 156 -7.38 26.77 4.11
N GLN A 157 -6.59 27.09 5.15
CA GLN A 157 -5.34 27.84 5.03
C GLN A 157 -4.11 26.94 4.83
N HIS A 158 -4.29 25.61 4.88
CA HIS A 158 -3.22 24.61 4.82
C HIS A 158 -3.50 23.53 3.76
N PRO A 159 -3.53 23.88 2.46
CA PRO A 159 -3.79 22.92 1.39
C PRO A 159 -2.72 21.82 1.24
N GLU A 160 -1.57 21.98 1.90
CA GLU A 160 -0.50 21.00 1.98
C GLU A 160 -0.72 19.90 3.04
N LEU A 161 -1.74 20.04 3.89
CA LEU A 161 -2.06 19.10 4.97
C LEU A 161 -3.41 18.40 4.72
N ILE A 162 -3.60 17.27 5.38
CA ILE A 162 -4.77 16.41 5.26
C ILE A 162 -5.63 16.57 6.51
N ASP A 163 -6.88 16.97 6.34
CA ASP A 163 -7.83 17.02 7.44
C ASP A 163 -8.22 15.59 7.85
N ILE A 164 -7.81 15.17 9.06
CA ILE A 164 -8.13 13.84 9.58
C ILE A 164 -9.65 13.64 9.76
N ASN A 165 -10.42 14.73 9.80
CA ASN A 165 -11.87 14.67 9.95
C ASN A 165 -12.65 14.64 8.64
N TYR A 166 -11.98 14.82 7.51
CA TYR A 166 -12.61 14.81 6.20
C TYR A 166 -12.90 13.38 5.72
N GLY A 167 -14.19 13.06 5.56
CA GLY A 167 -14.66 11.73 5.12
C GLY A 167 -15.92 11.28 5.82
#